data_AF-A0A7G5MUS5-F1
#
_entry.id   AF-A0A7G5MUS5-F1
#
_cell.length_a   1.000
_cell.length_b   1.000
_cell.length_c   1.000
_cell.angle_alpha   90.00
_cell.angle_beta   90.00
_cell.angle_gamma   90.00
#
_symmetry.space_group_name_H-M   'P 1'
#
loop_
_entity.id
_entity.type
_entity.pdbx_description
1 polymer ?
#
loop_
_entity_poly.entity_id
_entity_poly.type
_entity_poly.pdbx_seq_one_letter_code
_entity_poly.pdbx_strand_id
1 'polypeptide(L)' 'MNCPKCGRDMMSGFLQTGNLIAFNKTRHRVSLNPKQEEDVMIANKVFTGSDFHAFICKECGRVLFDYKNIITRL' A
#
# COMPACT_ATOMS: atom_id res chain seq x y z
N MET A 1 15.76 4.34 -5.60
CA MET A 1 15.08 3.02 -5.73
C MET A 1 14.80 2.78 -7.20
N ASN A 2 15.11 1.59 -7.71
CA ASN A 2 14.93 1.24 -9.12
C ASN A 2 13.66 0.40 -9.30
N CYS A 3 12.94 0.61 -10.40
CA CYS A 3 11.70 -0.10 -10.69
C CYS A 3 11.99 -1.59 -10.95
N PRO A 4 11.35 -2.53 -10.23
CA PRO A 4 11.58 -3.95 -10.44
C PRO A 4 11.04 -4.47 -11.78
N LYS A 5 10.34 -3.65 -12.58
CA LYS A 5 9.91 -4.02 -13.95
C LYS A 5 10.94 -3.66 -15.01
N CYS A 6 11.44 -2.43 -14.96
CA CYS A 6 12.18 -1.81 -16.07
C CYS A 6 13.54 -1.26 -15.67
N GLY A 7 13.96 -1.40 -14.42
CA GLY A 7 15.26 -0.94 -13.91
C GLY A 7 15.42 0.57 -13.76
N ARG A 8 14.52 1.39 -14.34
CA ARG A 8 14.58 2.85 -14.26
C ARG A 8 14.34 3.37 -12.84
N ASP A 9 14.91 4.54 -12.54
CA ASP A 9 14.72 5.21 -11.26
C ASP A 9 13.25 5.53 -10.99
N MET A 10 12.87 5.41 -9.71
CA MET A 10 11.54 5.70 -9.21
C MET A 10 11.53 7.01 -8.43
N MET A 11 10.44 7.76 -8.57
CA MET A 11 10.22 8.99 -7.81
C MET A 11 9.78 8.65 -6.38
N SER A 12 10.47 9.19 -5.38
CA SER A 12 10.07 9.10 -3.98
C SER A 12 8.91 10.05 -3.66
N GLY A 13 8.06 9.64 -2.73
CA GLY A 13 6.95 10.45 -2.22
C GLY A 13 6.17 9.72 -1.14
N PHE A 14 4.87 9.98 -1.11
CA PHE A 14 3.95 9.38 -0.14
C PHE A 14 2.79 8.70 -0.87
N LEU A 15 2.49 7.46 -0.48
CA LEU A 15 1.22 6.82 -0.80
C LEU A 15 0.22 7.21 0.29
N GLN A 16 -0.80 7.97 -0.09
CA GLN A 16 -1.84 8.43 0.82
C GLN A 16 -3.13 7.67 0.53
N THR A 17 -3.72 7.07 1.55
CA THR A 17 -4.91 6.22 1.39
C THR A 17 -6.01 6.61 2.36
N GLY A 18 -7.19 6.01 2.16
CA GLY A 18 -8.25 6.05 3.14
C GLY A 18 -7.95 5.21 4.39
N ASN A 19 -9.03 4.96 5.12
CA ASN A 19 -9.04 4.36 6.45
C ASN A 19 -8.72 2.86 6.46
N LEU A 20 -8.97 2.15 5.35
CA LEU A 20 -8.76 0.70 5.26
C LEU A 20 -7.96 0.35 4.01
N ILE A 21 -6.91 -0.44 4.20
CA ILE A 21 -6.10 -1.03 3.13
C ILE A 21 -5.88 -2.50 3.49
N ALA A 22 -6.13 -3.38 2.53
CA ALA A 22 -5.84 -4.80 2.67
C ALA A 22 -5.20 -5.34 1.39
N PHE A 23 -4.29 -6.28 1.56
CA PHE A 23 -3.85 -7.17 0.50
C PHE A 23 -4.52 -8.51 0.72
N ASN A 24 -5.45 -8.88 -0.14
CA ASN A 24 -6.16 -10.16 -0.04
C ASN A 24 -5.80 -11.03 -1.24
N LYS A 25 -5.57 -12.32 -0.99
CA LYS A 25 -5.22 -13.32 -2.02
C LYS A 25 -6.35 -13.48 -3.04
N THR A 26 -7.60 -13.29 -2.62
CA THR A 26 -8.76 -13.21 -3.52
C THR A 26 -9.52 -11.91 -3.36
N ARG A 27 -10.22 -11.49 -4.42
CA ARG A 27 -11.02 -10.28 -4.40
C ARG A 27 -12.27 -10.48 -3.53
N HIS A 28 -12.27 -9.88 -2.34
CA HIS A 28 -13.47 -9.82 -1.51
C HIS A 28 -14.43 -8.73 -2.02
N ARG A 29 -15.73 -9.03 -2.11
CA ARG A 29 -16.75 -8.08 -2.62
C ARG A 29 -17.52 -7.33 -1.53
N VAL A 30 -17.53 -7.86 -0.30
CA VAL A 30 -18.39 -7.37 0.79
C VAL A 30 -17.58 -6.79 1.95
N SER A 31 -16.52 -7.48 2.37
CA SER A 31 -15.65 -7.05 3.47
C SER A 31 -14.20 -7.29 3.09
N LEU A 32 -13.34 -6.33 3.41
CA LEU A 32 -11.90 -6.42 3.19
C LEU A 32 -11.16 -7.16 4.31
N ASN A 33 -11.87 -7.66 5.33
CA ASN A 33 -11.28 -8.46 6.40
C ASN A 33 -10.59 -9.72 5.85
N PRO A 34 -9.49 -10.16 6.49
CA PRO A 34 -8.81 -11.40 6.17
C PRO A 34 -9.75 -12.61 6.25
N LYS A 35 -9.68 -13.48 5.24
CA LYS A 35 -10.41 -14.76 5.18
C LYS A 35 -9.48 -15.94 4.89
N GLN A 36 -8.29 -15.67 4.35
CA GLN A 36 -7.25 -16.66 4.07
C GLN A 36 -5.99 -16.32 4.88
N GLU A 37 -5.15 -17.32 5.11
CA GLU A 37 -3.91 -17.17 5.87
C GLU A 37 -2.97 -16.13 5.24
N GLU A 38 -2.98 -16.01 3.91
CA GLU A 38 -2.13 -15.08 3.18
C GLU A 38 -2.70 -13.64 3.08
N ASP A 39 -3.92 -13.40 3.58
CA ASP A 39 -4.50 -12.07 3.60
C ASP A 39 -3.83 -11.20 4.67
N VAL A 40 -3.52 -9.95 4.31
CA VAL A 40 -2.83 -9.00 5.17
C VAL A 40 -3.66 -7.73 5.30
N MET A 41 -4.11 -7.45 6.52
CA MET A 41 -4.67 -6.14 6.87
C MET A 41 -3.52 -5.14 7.02
N ILE A 42 -3.35 -4.26 6.04
CA ILE A 42 -2.25 -3.28 6.00
C ILE A 42 -2.57 -2.09 6.91
N ALA A 43 -3.79 -1.58 6.83
CA ALA A 43 -4.26 -0.48 7.66
C ALA A 43 -5.74 -0.64 7.96
N ASN A 44 -6.12 -0.39 9.21
CA ASN A 44 -7.51 -0.31 9.65
C ASN A 44 -7.63 0.78 10.71
N LYS A 45 -7.84 2.02 10.27
CA LYS A 45 -8.04 3.18 11.13
C LYS A 45 -9.50 3.61 11.08
N VAL A 46 -10.05 4.09 12.18
CA VAL A 46 -11.48 4.44 12.25
C VAL A 46 -11.75 5.83 11.65
N PHE A 47 -10.84 6.79 11.85
CA PHE A 47 -11.09 8.21 11.54
C PHE A 47 -10.06 8.87 10.63
N THR A 48 -8.89 8.28 10.44
CA THR A 48 -7.79 8.89 9.69
C THR A 48 -7.28 7.98 8.59
N GLY A 49 -6.80 8.59 7.50
CA GLY A 49 -6.07 7.89 6.47
C GLY A 49 -4.74 7.32 6.97
N SER A 50 -4.13 6.46 6.16
CA SER A 50 -2.76 5.99 6.38
C SER A 50 -1.87 6.52 5.28
N ASP A 51 -0.69 7.00 5.68
CA ASP A 51 0.34 7.49 4.78
C ASP A 51 1.54 6.54 4.86
N PHE A 52 2.14 6.25 3.72
CA PHE A 52 3.36 5.43 3.62
C PHE A 52 4.39 6.18 2.80
N HIS A 53 5.65 6.13 3.20
CA HIS A 53 6.73 6.46 2.26
C HIS A 53 6.69 5.46 1.10
N ALA A 54 6.73 6.00 -0.12
CA ALA A 54 6.56 5.19 -1.32
C ALA A 54 7.46 5.67 -2.46
N PHE A 55 7.64 4.79 -3.44
CA PHE A 55 8.30 5.06 -4.69
C PHE A 55 7.35 4.74 -5.84
N ILE A 56 7.23 5.62 -6.83
CA ILE A 56 6.39 5.40 -8.02
C ILE A 56 7.23 5.38 -9.29
N CYS A 57 7.00 4.36 -10.12
CA CYS A 57 7.47 4.31 -11.50
C CYS A 57 6.31 4.72 -12.41
N LYS A 58 6.28 5.99 -12.83
CA LYS A 58 5.21 6.54 -13.68
C LYS A 58 5.10 5.83 -15.03
N GLU A 59 6.22 5.34 -15.54
CA GLU A 59 6.32 4.60 -16.79
C GLU A 59 5.65 3.22 -16.75
N CYS A 60 5.75 2.52 -15.61
CA CYS A 60 5.23 1.16 -15.46
C CYS A 60 3.93 1.10 -14.67
N GLY A 61 3.50 2.21 -14.06
CA GLY A 61 2.34 2.27 -13.16
C GLY A 61 2.53 1.48 -11.85
N ARG A 62 3.77 1.27 -11.39
CA ARG A 62 4.06 0.50 -10.17
C ARG A 62 4.39 1.42 -9.00
N VAL A 63 3.79 1.14 -7.84
CA VAL A 63 4.11 1.77 -6.56
C VAL A 63 4.74 0.73 -5.65
N LEU A 64 5.85 1.09 -5.01
CA LEU A 64 6.52 0.28 -4.00
C LEU A 64 6.49 1.05 -2.68
N PHE A 65 6.05 0.39 -1.61
CA PHE A 65 6.00 0.95 -0.26
C PHE A 65 6.16 -0.18 0.76
N ASP A 66 6.77 0.11 1.91
CA ASP A 66 6.85 -0.83 3.02
C ASP A 66 5.64 -0.64 3.93
N TYR A 67 4.72 -1.59 3.88
CA TYR A 67 3.47 -1.50 4.62
C TYR A 67 3.65 -1.64 6.14
N LYS A 68 4.81 -2.11 6.63
CA LYS A 68 5.12 -2.15 8.06
C LYS A 68 5.65 -0.82 8.60
N ASN A 69 6.04 0.10 7.72
CA ASN A 69 6.56 1.43 8.10
C ASN A 69 5.48 2.50 7.89
N ILE A 70 4.44 2.43 8.72
CA ILE A 70 3.29 3.35 8.67
C ILE A 70 3.70 4.71 9.21
N ILE A 71 3.38 5.77 8.48
CA ILE A 71 3.50 7.14 8.97
C ILE A 71 2.21 7.46 9.73
N THR A 72 2.33 7.60 11.06
CA THR A 72 1.21 8.04 11.89
C THR A 72 1.25 9.56 11.95
N ARG A 73 0.21 10.23 11.44
CA ARG A 73 -0.01 11.64 11.78
C ARG A 73 -0.41 11.69 13.25
N LEU A 74 0.46 12.28 14.08
CA LEU A 74 0.13 12.70 15.44
C LEU A 74 -0.94 13.80 15.37
#